data_AF-A0A954EI10-F1
#
_entry.id   AF-A0A954EI10-F1
#
_cell.length_a   1.000
_cell.length_b   1.000
_cell.length_c   1.000
_cell.angle_alpha   90.00
_cell.angle_beta   90.00
_cell.angle_gamma   90.00
#
_symmetry.space_group_name_H-M   'P 1'
#
loop_
_entity.id
_entity.type
_entity.pdbx_description
1 polymer ?
#
loop_
_entity_poly.entity_id
_entity_poly.type
_entity_poly.pdbx_seq_one_letter_code
_entity_poly.pdbx_strand_id
1 'polypeptide(L)'
;MMTGILNFLVSMMLLAPISEPAHGVGEIEVAPGFEVQEVASEPAVMDPVDFDWGPDGKLWVVEMADYPMGIDGKGSPCGRIKLLEDRDQDGI
;
A
#
# COMPACT_ATOMS: atom_id res chain seq x y z
N MET A 1 -11.56 18.73 19.54
CA MET A 1 -12.25 17.90 18.53
C MET A 1 -11.17 17.07 17.87
N MET A 2 -11.00 15.82 18.32
CA MET A 2 -10.03 14.88 17.76
C MET A 2 -10.74 14.12 16.63
N THR A 3 -10.46 14.51 15.40
CA THR A 3 -10.86 13.74 14.21
C THR A 3 -10.02 12.47 14.18
N GLY A 4 -10.67 11.33 14.38
CA GLY A 4 -10.05 10.02 14.26
C GLY A 4 -9.76 9.75 12.79
N ILE A 5 -8.50 9.84 12.40
CA ILE A 5 -8.02 9.33 11.12
C ILE A 5 -7.91 7.83 11.31
N LEU A 6 -8.78 7.07 10.65
CA LEU A 6 -8.70 5.61 10.61
C LEU A 6 -9.06 5.15 9.20
N ASN A 7 -8.02 4.91 8.40
CA ASN A 7 -7.88 3.92 7.33
C ASN A 7 -7.02 4.49 6.21
N PHE A 8 -5.78 4.03 6.13
CA PHE A 8 -4.86 4.31 5.03
C PHE A 8 -4.95 3.15 4.02
N LEU A 9 -4.93 3.46 2.72
CA LEU A 9 -4.97 2.44 1.68
C LEU A 9 -3.56 2.15 1.18
N VAL A 10 -3.17 0.89 1.22
CA VAL A 10 -2.06 0.36 0.43
C VAL A 10 -2.67 -0.37 -0.76
N SER A 11 -2.47 0.15 -1.97
CA SER A 11 -3.09 -0.38 -3.19
C SER A 11 -2.38 -1.67 -3.63
N MET A 12 -3.15 -2.74 -3.86
CA MET A 12 -2.68 -4.02 -4.40
C MET A 12 -3.38 -4.31 -5.73
N MET A 13 -2.60 -4.68 -6.75
CA MET A 13 -3.09 -4.91 -8.10
C MET A 13 -3.57 -6.35 -8.31
N LEU A 14 -4.89 -6.58 -8.29
CA LEU A 14 -5.47 -7.86 -8.67
C LEU A 14 -6.65 -7.68 -9.66
N LEU A 15 -6.36 -7.91 -10.95
CA LEU A 15 -7.33 -8.26 -12.02
C LEU A 15 -8.47 -7.27 -12.38
N ALA A 16 -8.35 -5.97 -12.11
CA ALA A 16 -9.24 -4.91 -12.63
C ALA A 16 -8.64 -4.22 -13.89
N PRO A 17 -9.45 -3.56 -14.76
CA PRO A 17 -8.90 -2.77 -15.87
C PRO A 17 -7.92 -1.72 -15.35
N ILE A 18 -6.80 -1.58 -16.05
CA ILE A 18 -5.64 -0.76 -15.67
C ILE A 18 -6.07 0.71 -15.55
N SER A 19 -6.34 1.17 -14.33
CA SER A 19 -6.28 2.59 -13.98
C SER A 19 -4.83 2.90 -13.58
N GLU A 20 -4.31 4.07 -13.96
CA GLU A 20 -2.95 4.46 -13.53
C GLU A 20 -2.92 4.54 -11.99
N PRO A 21 -1.78 4.26 -11.31
CA PRO A 21 -1.73 4.14 -9.85
C PRO A 21 -2.42 5.28 -9.08
N ALA A 22 -2.27 6.50 -9.58
CA ALA A 22 -2.85 7.72 -9.01
C ALA A 22 -4.39 7.85 -9.13
N HIS A 23 -5.06 6.94 -9.85
CA HIS A 23 -6.51 7.00 -10.08
C HIS A 23 -7.33 6.09 -9.15
N GLY A 24 -6.69 5.20 -8.38
CA GLY A 24 -7.41 4.21 -7.55
C GLY A 24 -8.23 4.81 -6.41
N VAL A 25 -7.75 5.90 -5.80
CA VAL A 25 -8.44 6.53 -4.64
C VAL A 25 -9.80 7.12 -5.02
N GLY A 26 -9.94 7.63 -6.24
CA GLY A 26 -11.17 8.26 -6.73
C GLY A 26 -12.34 7.29 -6.94
N GLU A 27 -12.07 5.98 -7.00
CA GLU A 27 -13.07 4.94 -7.19
C GLU A 27 -13.54 4.31 -5.86
N ILE A 28 -12.94 4.68 -4.73
CA ILE A 28 -13.28 4.12 -3.42
C ILE A 28 -14.45 4.90 -2.82
N GLU A 29 -15.57 4.22 -2.61
CA GLU A 29 -16.69 4.76 -1.85
C GLU A 29 -16.42 4.64 -0.34
N VAL A 30 -16.57 5.75 0.38
CA VAL A 30 -16.45 5.79 1.85
C VAL A 30 -17.69 6.34 2.51
N ALA A 31 -17.90 5.94 3.77
CA ALA A 31 -19.00 6.42 4.58
C ALA A 31 -18.88 7.95 4.83
N PRO A 32 -20.01 8.66 5.03
CA PRO A 32 -19.98 10.08 5.36
C PRO A 32 -19.12 10.37 6.58
N GLY A 33 -18.24 11.38 6.46
CA GLY A 33 -17.31 11.78 7.52
C GLY A 33 -15.95 11.08 7.49
N PHE A 34 -15.71 10.21 6.50
CA PHE A 34 -14.41 9.58 6.23
C PHE A 34 -13.80 10.09 4.93
N GLU A 35 -12.48 9.97 4.83
CA GLU A 35 -11.67 10.32 3.66
C GLU A 35 -10.69 9.19 3.38
N VAL A 36 -10.33 9.00 2.11
CA VAL A 36 -9.26 8.09 1.69
C VAL A 36 -8.12 8.91 1.14
N GLN A 37 -6.91 8.55 1.54
CA GLN A 37 -5.68 9.17 1.06
C GLN A 37 -4.73 8.07 0.58
N GLU A 38 -4.04 8.34 -0.52
CA GLU A 38 -2.90 7.53 -0.95
C GLU A 38 -1.71 7.83 -0.02
N VAL A 39 -1.03 6.79 0.45
CA VAL A 39 0.16 6.91 1.33
C VAL A 39 1.37 6.14 0.82
N ALA A 40 1.18 5.35 -0.22
CA ALA A 40 2.23 4.61 -0.90
C ALA A 40 1.64 4.00 -2.19
N SER A 41 2.37 4.13 -3.28
CA SER A 41 2.06 3.48 -4.56
C SER A 41 3.33 2.99 -5.24
N GLU A 42 3.19 2.26 -6.34
CA GLU A 42 4.35 1.82 -7.13
C GLU A 42 5.17 3.03 -7.61
N PRO A 43 6.51 2.98 -7.56
CA PRO A 43 7.35 1.82 -7.26
C PRO A 43 7.77 1.69 -5.77
N ALA A 44 7.22 2.52 -4.88
CA ALA A 44 7.56 2.51 -3.46
C ALA A 44 7.14 1.19 -2.78
N VAL A 45 6.00 0.63 -3.18
CA VAL A 45 5.52 -0.71 -2.78
C VAL A 45 5.31 -1.63 -3.98
N MET A 46 5.31 -2.95 -3.76
CA MET A 46 5.00 -3.98 -4.75
C MET A 46 4.32 -5.17 -4.08
N ASP A 47 3.20 -5.64 -4.63
CA ASP A 47 2.41 -6.76 -4.11
C ASP A 47 2.23 -6.76 -2.57
N PRO A 48 1.72 -5.66 -1.98
CA PRO A 48 1.57 -5.53 -0.53
C PRO A 48 0.43 -6.44 -0.02
N VAL A 49 0.72 -7.26 0.98
CA VAL A 49 -0.25 -8.20 1.59
C VAL A 49 -0.63 -7.85 3.02
N ASP A 50 0.20 -7.06 3.71
CA ASP A 50 -0.07 -6.54 5.06
C ASP A 50 0.78 -5.28 5.32
N PHE A 51 0.37 -4.42 6.25
CA PHE A 51 1.15 -3.27 6.67
C PHE A 51 0.80 -2.78 8.08
N ASP A 52 1.73 -2.07 8.73
CA ASP A 52 1.46 -1.35 9.98
C ASP A 52 2.36 -0.12 10.12
N TRP A 53 1.93 0.83 10.95
CA TRP A 53 2.72 2.01 11.32
C TRP A 53 3.60 1.71 12.53
N GLY A 54 4.90 1.88 12.35
CA GLY A 54 5.86 1.79 13.45
C GLY A 54 5.68 2.94 14.45
N PRO A 55 6.13 2.78 15.71
CA PRO A 55 6.12 3.87 16.69
C PRO A 55 7.03 5.05 16.31
N ASP A 56 7.88 4.86 15.30
CA ASP A 56 8.74 5.88 14.70
C ASP A 56 8.07 6.61 13.52
N GLY A 57 6.79 6.34 13.26
CA GLY A 57 6.02 6.98 12.18
C GLY A 57 6.32 6.44 10.78
N LYS A 58 7.12 5.36 10.67
CA LYS A 58 7.42 4.73 9.39
C LYS A 58 6.39 3.67 9.05
N LEU A 59 6.07 3.53 7.76
CA LEU A 59 5.17 2.50 7.27
C LEU A 59 5.96 1.21 7.01
N TRP A 60 5.57 0.12 7.65
CA TRP A 60 6.11 -1.21 7.44
C TRP A 60 5.16 -1.99 6.53
N VAL A 61 5.67 -2.52 5.42
CA VAL A 61 4.86 -3.21 4.41
C VAL A 61 5.41 -4.62 4.19
N VAL A 62 4.56 -5.62 4.29
CA VAL A 62 4.86 -7.00 3.89
C VAL A 62 4.51 -7.16 2.41
N GLU A 63 5.49 -7.50 1.59
CA GLU A 63 5.36 -7.69 0.15
C GLU A 63 5.47 -9.17 -0.20
N MET A 64 4.63 -9.64 -1.13
CA MET A 64 4.62 -11.00 -1.66
C MET A 64 5.05 -11.02 -3.13
N ALA A 65 6.27 -10.55 -3.40
CA ALA A 65 6.82 -10.41 -4.76
C ALA A 65 7.07 -11.74 -5.50
N ASP A 66 6.82 -12.87 -4.86
CA ASP A 66 7.02 -14.22 -5.35
C ASP A 66 5.72 -14.94 -5.72
N TYR A 67 4.55 -14.30 -5.62
CA TYR A 67 3.29 -14.95 -5.96
C TYR A 67 3.00 -14.98 -7.47
N PRO A 68 2.34 -16.03 -7.99
CA PRO A 68 2.08 -17.34 -7.36
C PRO A 68 3.20 -18.36 -7.59
N MET A 69 4.15 -18.05 -8.48
CA MET A 69 5.06 -19.05 -9.06
C MET A 69 6.49 -19.02 -8.49
N GLY A 70 6.78 -18.19 -7.50
CA GLY A 70 8.14 -17.87 -7.08
C GLY A 70 8.80 -16.87 -8.02
N ILE A 71 9.85 -16.17 -7.54
CA ILE A 71 10.60 -15.20 -8.36
C ILE A 71 11.29 -15.85 -9.58
N ASP A 72 11.47 -17.17 -9.56
CA ASP A 72 12.08 -17.97 -10.62
C ASP A 72 11.07 -18.82 -11.41
N GLY A 73 9.78 -18.71 -11.12
CA GLY A 73 8.73 -19.53 -11.73
C GLY A 73 8.70 -20.99 -11.24
N LYS A 74 9.47 -21.35 -10.20
CA LYS A 74 9.59 -22.71 -9.65
C LYS A 74 9.34 -22.77 -8.15
N GLY A 75 8.77 -21.72 -7.57
CA GLY A 75 8.42 -21.62 -6.15
C GLY A 75 9.55 -21.10 -5.27
N SER A 76 10.60 -20.48 -5.82
CA SER A 76 11.61 -19.81 -4.98
C SER A 76 11.00 -18.60 -4.26
N PRO A 77 11.13 -18.51 -2.93
CA PRO A 77 10.51 -17.44 -2.16
C PRO A 77 11.22 -16.09 -2.35
N CYS A 78 10.45 -15.02 -2.28
CA CYS A 78 10.91 -13.63 -2.33
C CYS A 78 9.97 -12.66 -1.58
N GLY A 79 9.20 -13.16 -0.62
CA GLY A 79 8.53 -12.30 0.36
C GLY A 79 9.55 -11.40 1.07
N ARG A 80 9.22 -10.12 1.23
CA ARG A 80 10.11 -9.14 1.87
C ARG A 80 9.33 -8.12 2.68
N ILE A 81 10.02 -7.48 3.61
CA ILE A 81 9.48 -6.35 4.36
C ILE A 81 10.12 -5.08 3.82
N LYS A 82 9.29 -4.12 3.42
CA LYS A 82 9.72 -2.75 3.11
C LYS A 82 9.38 -1.81 4.26
N LEU A 83 10.23 -0.80 4.40
CA LEU A 83 10.06 0.30 5.33
C LEU A 83 10.06 1.58 4.53
N LEU A 84 8.99 2.35 4.65
CA LEU A 84 8.79 3.62 3.95
C LEU A 84 8.79 4.77 4.94
N GLU A 85 9.38 5.88 4.50
CA GLU A 85 9.52 7.13 5.24
C GLU A 85 9.22 8.27 4.27
N ASP A 86 8.18 9.05 4.57
CA ASP A 86 7.88 10.31 3.91
C ASP A 86 8.95 11.33 4.32
N ARG A 87 9.74 11.81 3.35
CA ARG A 87 10.90 12.68 3.59
C ARG A 87 10.64 14.14 3.28
N ASP A 88 9.64 14.44 2.47
CA ASP A 88 9.23 15.78 2.07
C ASP A 88 7.94 16.24 2.76
N GLN A 89 7.35 15.39 3.60
CA GLN A 89 6.22 15.67 4.48
C GLN A 89 4.94 16.02 3.71
N ASP A 90 4.77 15.44 2.53
CA ASP A 90 3.57 15.64 1.69
C ASP A 90 2.46 14.61 1.97
N GLY A 91 2.76 13.60 2.81
CA GLY A 91 1.85 12.54 3.19
C GLY A 91 1.93 11.28 2.32
N ILE A 92 2.91 11.19 1.40
CA ILE A 92 3.10 10.08 0.44
C ILE A 92 4.49 9.42 0.59
#